data_AF-A0A5C6CTA7-F1
#
_entry.id   AF-A0A5C6CTA7-F1
#
_cell.length_a   1.000
_cell.length_b   1.000
_cell.length_c   1.000
_cell.angle_alpha   90.00
_cell.angle_beta   90.00
_cell.angle_gamma   90.00
#
_symmetry.space_group_name_H-M   'P 1'
#
loop_
_entity.id
_entity.type
_entity.pdbx_description
1 polymer ?
#
loop_
_entity_poly.entity_id
_entity_poly.type
_entity_poly.pdbx_seq_one_letter_code
_entity_poly.pdbx_strand_id
1 'polypeptide(L)'
;MSVINFLHLGNILYLVAYSIRDVLWLRILMVAAMFCLLPYYYCCSATPLYEPIAWQSLFITVNLIQIALLIMERRPVFLGEEELRLYRTVFRGLKPREFTKLLSIAEWKKAKEGEVLMQQDQPVAALMLIANGRGRVEVDGRSVAEVVSHQFVGEMGFLTEQLASARVVTSIPTEYLSWPVDKLRVLFHNSPQLHMKVQGILGADVVDKLRKEGLIAAHPSKVMETYQKRGGRGD
;
A
#
# COMPACT_ATOMS: atom_id res chain seq x y z
N MET A 1 -1.99 -27.62 -45.14
CA MET A 1 -2.86 -26.45 -44.88
C MET A 1 -2.36 -25.33 -45.77
N SER A 2 -3.21 -24.72 -46.60
CA SER A 2 -2.77 -23.69 -47.57
C SER A 2 -2.34 -22.42 -46.83
N VAL A 3 -1.35 -21.70 -47.37
CA VAL A 3 -0.90 -20.38 -46.88
C VAL A 3 -2.08 -19.39 -46.78
N ILE A 4 -3.09 -19.56 -47.62
CA ILE A 4 -4.35 -18.79 -47.62
C ILE A 4 -5.18 -19.03 -46.35
N ASN A 5 -5.13 -20.24 -45.78
CA ASN A 5 -5.86 -20.53 -44.53
C ASN A 5 -5.27 -19.72 -43.36
N PHE A 6 -3.95 -19.56 -43.33
CA PHE A 6 -3.27 -18.74 -42.32
C PHE A 6 -3.61 -17.25 -42.48
N LEU A 7 -3.75 -16.75 -43.71
CA LEU A 7 -4.23 -15.40 -44.01
C LEU A 7 -5.64 -15.16 -43.43
N HIS A 8 -6.60 -16.04 -43.73
CA HIS A 8 -7.96 -15.91 -43.21
C HIS A 8 -8.01 -16.01 -41.68
N LEU A 9 -7.25 -16.94 -41.09
CA LEU A 9 -7.14 -17.08 -39.64
C LEU A 9 -6.57 -15.80 -38.99
N GLY A 10 -5.50 -15.23 -39.55
CA GLY A 10 -4.93 -13.97 -39.07
C GLY A 10 -5.93 -12.81 -39.12
N ASN A 11 -6.67 -12.68 -40.22
CA ASN A 11 -7.70 -11.64 -40.35
C ASN A 11 -8.88 -11.83 -39.37
N ILE A 12 -9.31 -13.07 -39.12
CA ILE A 12 -10.34 -13.37 -38.11
C ILE A 12 -9.82 -12.99 -36.71
N LEU A 13 -8.57 -13.33 -36.38
CA LEU A 13 -7.96 -12.95 -35.10
C LEU A 13 -7.89 -11.43 -34.94
N TYR A 14 -7.59 -10.68 -36.00
CA TYR A 14 -7.67 -9.21 -35.95
C TYR A 14 -9.09 -8.70 -35.70
N LEU A 15 -10.10 -9.25 -36.39
CA LEU A 15 -11.50 -8.86 -36.16
C LEU A 15 -11.91 -9.11 -34.70
N VAL A 16 -11.52 -10.26 -34.13
CA VAL A 16 -11.76 -10.57 -32.73
C VAL A 16 -10.99 -9.60 -31.83
N ALA A 17 -9.72 -9.32 -32.11
CA ALA A 17 -8.91 -8.38 -31.33
C ALA A 17 -9.54 -6.99 -31.26
N TYR A 18 -10.04 -6.47 -32.38
CA TYR A 18 -10.71 -5.16 -32.45
C TYR A 18 -12.07 -5.12 -31.73
N SER A 19 -12.66 -6.28 -31.45
CA SER A 19 -13.93 -6.38 -30.71
C SER A 19 -13.74 -6.45 -29.19
N ILE A 20 -12.51 -6.76 -28.72
CA ILE A 20 -12.20 -6.91 -27.29
C ILE A 20 -11.83 -5.57 -26.66
N ARG A 21 -12.37 -5.31 -25.46
CA ARG A 21 -12.08 -4.10 -24.67
C ARG A 21 -10.88 -4.24 -23.74
N ASP A 22 -10.54 -5.47 -23.32
CA ASP A 22 -9.35 -5.70 -22.48
C ASP A 22 -8.07 -5.53 -23.33
N VAL A 23 -7.28 -4.52 -22.98
CA VAL A 23 -6.05 -4.17 -23.69
C VAL A 23 -5.03 -5.31 -23.73
N LEU A 24 -4.93 -6.15 -22.69
CA LEU A 24 -3.99 -7.28 -22.69
C LEU A 24 -4.40 -8.33 -23.72
N TRP A 25 -5.67 -8.72 -23.72
CA TRP A 25 -6.20 -9.71 -24.67
C TRP A 25 -6.17 -9.19 -26.11
N LEU A 26 -6.49 -7.91 -26.31
CA LEU A 26 -6.33 -7.25 -27.60
C LEU A 26 -4.89 -7.42 -28.10
N ARG A 27 -3.88 -7.07 -27.30
CA ARG A 27 -2.47 -7.15 -27.68
C ARG A 27 -2.03 -8.58 -27.99
N ILE A 28 -2.45 -9.56 -27.19
CA ILE A 28 -2.14 -10.99 -27.40
C ILE A 28 -2.71 -11.47 -28.74
N LEU A 29 -3.97 -11.16 -29.04
CA LEU A 29 -4.59 -11.56 -30.30
C LEU A 29 -4.00 -10.84 -31.52
N MET A 30 -3.62 -9.57 -31.38
CA MET A 30 -2.89 -8.85 -32.45
C MET A 30 -1.57 -9.53 -32.78
N VAL A 31 -0.80 -9.95 -31.78
CA VAL A 31 0.46 -10.68 -31.98
C VAL A 31 0.20 -12.04 -32.64
N ALA A 32 -0.81 -12.79 -32.16
CA ALA A 32 -1.17 -14.07 -32.76
C ALA A 32 -1.58 -13.92 -34.23
N ALA A 33 -2.38 -12.90 -34.57
CA ALA A 33 -2.76 -12.58 -35.94
C ALA A 33 -1.55 -12.26 -36.83
N MET A 34 -0.61 -11.44 -36.33
CA MET A 34 0.62 -11.08 -37.06
C MET A 34 1.47 -12.32 -37.36
N PHE A 35 1.59 -13.25 -36.41
CA PHE A 35 2.29 -14.52 -36.63
C PHE A 35 1.58 -15.39 -37.69
N CYS A 36 0.24 -15.42 -37.73
CA CYS A 36 -0.50 -16.12 -38.78
C CYS A 36 -0.31 -15.48 -40.17
N LEU A 37 -0.01 -14.18 -40.24
CA LEU A 37 0.18 -13.48 -41.52
C LEU A 37 1.59 -13.64 -42.10
N LEU A 38 2.61 -13.92 -41.27
CA LEU A 38 4.00 -14.06 -41.71
C LEU A 38 4.22 -15.11 -42.81
N PRO A 39 3.65 -16.34 -42.73
CA PRO A 39 3.78 -17.34 -43.81
C PRO A 39 3.25 -16.85 -45.16
N TYR A 40 2.20 -16.03 -45.15
CA TYR A 40 1.65 -15.45 -46.36
C TYR A 40 2.65 -14.49 -47.02
N TYR A 41 3.21 -13.54 -46.27
CA TYR A 41 4.19 -12.62 -46.82
C TYR A 41 5.50 -13.27 -47.27
N TYR A 42 5.84 -14.41 -46.68
CA TYR A 42 7.04 -15.16 -47.06
C TYR A 42 6.83 -16.03 -48.31
N CYS A 43 5.68 -16.70 -48.43
CA CYS A 43 5.45 -17.75 -49.45
C CYS A 43 4.55 -17.34 -50.62
N CYS A 44 3.86 -16.20 -50.58
CA CYS A 44 2.87 -15.82 -51.60
C CYS A 44 3.48 -15.38 -52.96
N SER A 45 4.79 -15.12 -53.03
CA SER A 45 5.46 -14.60 -54.22
C SER A 45 6.80 -15.29 -54.45
N ALA A 46 7.35 -15.17 -55.66
CA ALA A 46 8.65 -15.76 -56.03
C ALA A 46 9.79 -15.27 -55.13
N THR A 47 9.66 -14.06 -54.59
CA THR A 47 10.51 -13.52 -53.53
C THR A 47 9.65 -13.12 -52.32
N PRO A 48 10.16 -13.32 -51.08
CA PRO A 48 9.46 -12.85 -49.87
C PRO A 48 9.22 -11.34 -49.90
N LEU A 49 8.06 -10.93 -49.39
CA LEU A 49 7.70 -9.52 -49.22
C LEU A 49 8.39 -8.96 -47.96
N TYR A 50 9.66 -8.56 -48.09
CA TYR A 50 10.48 -8.09 -46.97
C TYR A 50 9.90 -6.85 -46.26
N GLU A 51 9.28 -5.93 -47.00
CA GLU A 51 8.70 -4.70 -46.43
C GLU A 51 7.56 -4.98 -45.42
N PRO A 52 6.48 -5.73 -45.77
CA PRO A 52 5.48 -6.17 -44.79
C PRO A 52 6.06 -6.96 -43.63
N ILE A 53 7.06 -7.82 -43.88
CA ILE A 53 7.70 -8.63 -42.84
C ILE A 53 8.44 -7.75 -41.83
N ALA A 54 9.17 -6.73 -42.30
CA ALA A 54 9.89 -5.79 -41.45
C ALA A 54 8.92 -5.01 -40.55
N TRP A 55 7.86 -4.43 -41.13
CA TRP A 55 6.84 -3.71 -40.36
C TRP A 55 6.11 -4.60 -39.36
N GLN A 56 5.71 -5.82 -39.76
CA GLN A 56 5.10 -6.78 -38.84
C GLN A 56 6.03 -7.13 -37.69
N SER A 57 7.32 -7.35 -37.96
CA SER A 57 8.29 -7.66 -36.90
C SER A 57 8.39 -6.53 -35.89
N LEU A 58 8.45 -5.28 -36.36
CA LEU A 58 8.45 -4.11 -35.48
C LEU A 58 7.18 -4.02 -34.62
N PHE A 59 6.00 -4.22 -35.23
CA PHE A 59 4.75 -4.22 -34.49
C PHE A 59 4.69 -5.35 -33.46
N ILE A 60 5.13 -6.56 -33.81
CA ILE A 60 5.21 -7.68 -32.87
C ILE A 60 6.09 -7.30 -31.68
N THR A 61 7.28 -6.75 -31.90
CA THR A 61 8.20 -6.33 -30.83
C THR A 61 7.54 -5.32 -29.88
N VAL A 62 6.91 -4.27 -30.42
CA VAL A 62 6.23 -3.26 -29.60
C VAL A 62 5.07 -3.88 -28.80
N ASN A 63 4.27 -4.74 -29.41
CA ASN A 63 3.16 -5.40 -28.72
C ASN A 63 3.67 -6.35 -27.63
N LEU A 64 4.75 -7.09 -27.86
CA LEU A 64 5.36 -7.97 -26.86
C LEU A 64 5.88 -7.18 -25.64
N ILE A 65 6.53 -6.03 -25.87
CA ILE A 65 6.98 -5.14 -24.79
C ILE A 65 5.77 -4.66 -23.96
N GLN A 66 4.70 -4.20 -24.62
CA GLN A 66 3.49 -3.76 -23.93
C GLN A 66 2.80 -4.89 -23.15
N ILE A 67 2.75 -6.09 -23.71
CA ILE A 67 2.24 -7.29 -23.02
C ILE A 67 3.07 -7.54 -21.76
N ALA A 68 4.40 -7.53 -21.87
CA ALA A 68 5.28 -7.72 -20.73
C ALA A 68 5.04 -6.66 -19.64
N LEU A 69 4.96 -5.38 -20.01
CA LEU A 69 4.65 -4.28 -19.08
C LEU A 69 3.29 -4.48 -18.40
N LEU A 70 2.23 -4.82 -19.16
CA LEU A 70 0.89 -5.07 -18.61
C LEU A 70 0.84 -6.29 -17.70
N ILE A 71 1.56 -7.37 -18.02
CA ILE A 71 1.64 -8.56 -17.16
C ILE A 71 2.40 -8.21 -15.88
N MET A 72 3.51 -7.47 -15.97
CA MET A 72 4.21 -6.95 -14.79
C MET A 72 3.31 -6.02 -13.98
N GLU A 73 2.40 -5.28 -14.63
CA GLU A 73 1.41 -4.41 -13.98
C GLU A 73 0.19 -5.15 -13.39
N ARG A 74 -0.11 -6.35 -13.87
CA ARG A 74 -1.20 -7.21 -13.36
C ARG A 74 -0.74 -8.31 -12.42
N ARG A 75 0.57 -8.59 -12.33
CA ARG A 75 1.14 -9.64 -11.47
C ARG A 75 0.55 -9.56 -10.06
N PRO A 76 -0.04 -10.64 -9.54
CA PRO A 76 -0.60 -10.65 -8.20
C PRO A 76 0.51 -10.40 -7.18
N VAL A 77 0.19 -9.59 -6.18
CA VAL A 77 1.05 -9.37 -5.04
C VAL A 77 0.84 -10.52 -4.06
N PHE A 78 1.92 -11.18 -3.66
CA PHE A 78 1.91 -12.09 -2.52
C PHE A 78 2.28 -11.31 -1.26
N LEU A 79 1.37 -11.30 -0.29
CA LEU A 79 1.60 -10.78 1.06
C LEU A 79 1.70 -11.98 2.00
N GLY A 80 2.65 -11.96 2.92
CA GLY A 80 2.68 -12.92 4.03
C GLY A 80 1.43 -12.81 4.91
N GLU A 81 1.21 -13.77 5.82
CA GLU A 81 0.00 -13.76 6.67
C GLU A 81 -0.14 -12.49 7.52
N GLU A 82 0.97 -12.04 8.11
CA GLU A 82 1.00 -10.85 8.95
C GLU A 82 0.84 -9.56 8.14
N GLU A 83 1.53 -9.45 7.01
CA GLU A 83 1.39 -8.33 6.07
C GLU A 83 -0.05 -8.23 5.53
N LEU A 84 -0.66 -9.37 5.20
CA LEU A 84 -2.03 -9.45 4.76
C LEU A 84 -3.00 -9.03 5.87
N ARG A 85 -2.70 -9.37 7.13
CA ARG A 85 -3.48 -8.92 8.29
C ARG A 85 -3.41 -7.40 8.41
N LEU A 86 -2.22 -6.81 8.39
CA LEU A 86 -2.03 -5.35 8.43
C LEU A 86 -2.71 -4.64 7.25
N TYR A 87 -2.59 -5.19 6.04
CA TYR A 87 -3.29 -4.69 4.87
C TYR A 87 -4.80 -4.66 5.08
N ARG A 88 -5.35 -5.76 5.60
CA ARG A 88 -6.77 -5.92 5.88
C ARG A 88 -7.24 -5.20 7.13
N THR A 89 -6.41 -4.58 7.96
CA THR A 89 -6.88 -3.86 9.16
C THR A 89 -6.62 -2.37 9.03
N VAL A 90 -5.40 -1.99 8.65
CA VAL A 90 -4.95 -0.59 8.63
C VAL A 90 -5.00 -0.02 7.21
N PHE A 91 -4.56 -0.77 6.21
CA PHE A 91 -4.31 -0.24 4.86
C PHE A 91 -5.39 -0.61 3.83
N ARG A 92 -6.63 -0.88 4.26
CA ARG A 92 -7.75 -1.27 3.36
C ARG A 92 -8.03 -0.27 2.23
N GLY A 93 -7.71 1.02 2.44
CA GLY A 93 -7.87 2.08 1.45
C GLY A 93 -6.81 2.10 0.34
N LEU A 94 -5.76 1.29 0.47
CA LEU A 94 -4.70 1.16 -0.53
C LEU A 94 -4.98 0.00 -1.48
N LYS A 95 -4.49 0.10 -2.72
CA LYS A 95 -4.36 -1.07 -3.60
C LYS A 95 -3.24 -1.98 -3.05
N PRO A 96 -3.27 -3.31 -3.29
CA PRO A 96 -2.21 -4.20 -2.81
C PRO A 96 -0.79 -3.76 -3.22
N ARG A 97 -0.65 -3.24 -4.44
CA ARG A 97 0.62 -2.70 -4.97
C ARG A 97 1.07 -1.39 -4.31
N GLU A 98 0.14 -0.57 -3.86
CA GLU A 98 0.45 0.65 -3.11
C GLU A 98 0.97 0.27 -1.72
N PHE A 99 0.33 -0.71 -1.08
CA PHE A 99 0.80 -1.25 0.20
C PHE A 99 2.17 -1.92 0.07
N THR A 100 2.44 -2.69 -0.99
CA THR A 100 3.80 -3.26 -1.18
C THR A 100 4.87 -2.23 -1.39
N LYS A 101 4.54 -1.09 -2.03
CA LYS A 101 5.49 0.02 -2.15
C LYS A 101 5.84 0.56 -0.76
N LEU A 102 4.86 0.76 0.11
CA LEU A 102 5.10 1.13 1.51
C LEU A 102 5.91 0.06 2.25
N LEU A 103 5.55 -1.22 2.13
CA LEU A 103 6.29 -2.31 2.78
C LEU A 103 7.73 -2.41 2.29
N SER A 104 8.00 -2.14 1.02
CA SER A 104 9.34 -2.27 0.42
C SER A 104 10.37 -1.33 1.03
N ILE A 105 9.94 -0.24 1.68
CA ILE A 105 10.80 0.70 2.39
C ILE A 105 10.65 0.59 3.92
N ALA A 106 9.84 -0.35 4.41
CA ALA A 106 9.60 -0.61 5.82
C ALA A 106 10.66 -1.58 6.38
N GLU A 107 10.95 -1.43 7.67
CA GLU A 107 11.81 -2.34 8.42
C GLU A 107 10.99 -3.01 9.51
N TRP A 108 10.95 -4.34 9.51
CA TRP A 108 10.40 -5.11 10.62
C TRP A 108 11.37 -5.07 11.81
N LYS A 109 10.86 -4.64 12.97
CA LYS A 109 11.64 -4.53 14.20
C LYS A 109 10.92 -5.18 15.35
N LYS A 110 11.70 -5.64 16.32
CA LYS A 110 11.23 -6.17 17.59
C LYS A 110 11.83 -5.35 18.72
N ALA A 111 11.01 -5.01 19.69
CA ALA A 111 11.41 -4.31 20.90
C ALA A 111 11.07 -5.16 22.12
N LYS A 112 11.97 -5.17 23.11
CA LYS A 112 11.69 -5.81 24.41
C LYS A 112 10.73 -4.94 25.21
N GLU A 113 10.16 -5.48 26.28
CA GLU A 113 9.43 -4.67 27.26
C GLU A 113 10.36 -3.61 27.88
N GLY A 114 9.85 -2.39 28.07
CA GLY A 114 10.58 -1.26 28.64
C GLY A 114 11.48 -0.50 27.64
N GLU A 115 11.52 -0.91 26.38
CA GLU A 115 12.31 -0.26 25.33
C GLU A 115 11.60 0.99 24.80
N VAL A 116 12.39 2.04 24.52
CA VAL A 116 11.87 3.32 24.06
C VAL A 116 11.75 3.30 22.54
N LEU A 117 10.53 3.39 22.03
CA LEU A 117 10.27 3.50 20.59
C LEU A 117 10.42 4.94 20.10
N MET A 118 10.01 5.91 20.92
CA MET A 118 10.04 7.33 20.57
C MET A 118 10.34 8.17 21.82
N GLN A 119 11.13 9.23 21.66
CA GLN A 119 11.49 10.16 22.73
C GLN A 119 10.75 11.49 22.53
N GLN A 120 10.13 12.02 23.60
CA GLN A 120 9.49 13.33 23.59
C GLN A 120 10.51 14.44 23.27
N ASP A 121 10.05 15.49 22.59
CA ASP A 121 10.84 16.69 22.21
C ASP A 121 12.05 16.38 21.31
N GLN A 122 12.03 15.23 20.63
CA GLN A 122 13.03 14.87 19.63
C GLN A 122 12.42 14.83 18.23
N PRO A 123 13.22 15.04 17.17
CA PRO A 123 12.76 14.86 15.80
C PRO A 123 12.25 13.44 15.56
N VAL A 124 11.12 13.32 14.85
CA VAL A 124 10.59 12.00 14.45
C VAL A 124 11.47 11.43 13.35
N ALA A 125 12.32 10.47 13.70
CA ALA A 125 13.22 9.81 12.74
C ALA A 125 12.50 8.75 11.88
N ALA A 126 11.45 8.13 12.43
CA ALA A 126 10.67 7.11 11.75
C ALA A 126 9.20 7.15 12.17
N LEU A 127 8.31 6.90 11.21
CA LEU A 127 6.92 6.55 11.48
C LEU A 127 6.86 5.05 11.79
N MET A 128 6.13 4.65 12.81
CA MET A 128 6.04 3.24 13.20
C MET A 128 4.59 2.76 13.27
N LEU A 129 4.35 1.47 13.03
CA LEU A 129 3.05 0.83 13.20
C LEU A 129 3.22 -0.43 14.05
N ILE A 130 2.53 -0.50 15.18
CA ILE A 130 2.56 -1.67 16.05
C ILE A 130 1.82 -2.81 15.35
N ALA A 131 2.52 -3.90 15.01
CA ALA A 131 1.91 -5.06 14.39
C ALA A 131 1.33 -6.00 15.45
N ASN A 132 2.12 -6.28 16.49
CA ASN A 132 1.72 -7.04 17.66
C ASN A 132 2.42 -6.48 18.90
N GLY A 133 1.67 -6.17 19.94
CA GLY A 133 2.21 -5.60 21.17
C GLY A 133 1.41 -4.41 21.68
N ARG A 134 1.99 -3.74 22.67
CA ARG A 134 1.47 -2.52 23.29
C ARG A 134 2.60 -1.67 23.84
N GLY A 135 2.39 -0.36 23.86
CA GLY A 135 3.28 0.62 24.45
C GLY A 135 2.51 1.67 25.23
N ARG A 136 3.16 2.24 26.24
CA ARG A 136 2.67 3.36 27.01
C ARG A 136 3.10 4.66 26.35
N VAL A 137 2.18 5.60 26.24
CA VAL A 137 2.45 6.97 25.80
C VAL A 137 2.59 7.85 27.03
N GLU A 138 3.74 8.49 27.17
CA GLU A 138 4.12 9.33 28.31
C GLU A 138 4.35 10.77 27.85
N VAL A 139 3.74 11.73 28.54
CA VAL A 139 3.97 13.16 28.35
C VAL A 139 4.43 13.72 29.67
N ASP A 140 5.58 14.40 29.68
CA ASP A 140 6.21 14.98 30.88
C ASP A 140 6.39 13.96 32.01
N GLY A 141 6.73 12.71 31.64
CA GLY A 141 6.94 11.59 32.55
C GLY A 141 5.65 10.97 33.12
N ARG A 142 4.47 11.40 32.69
CA ARG A 142 3.18 10.83 33.10
C ARG A 142 2.57 9.99 31.99
N SER A 143 2.11 8.79 32.32
CA SER A 143 1.33 7.96 31.40
C SER A 143 0.01 8.64 31.07
N VAL A 144 -0.21 8.99 29.80
CA VAL A 144 -1.45 9.65 29.35
C VAL A 144 -2.33 8.74 28.50
N ALA A 145 -1.72 7.80 27.78
CA ALA A 145 -2.43 6.90 26.90
C ALA A 145 -1.64 5.61 26.67
N GLU A 146 -2.21 4.73 25.84
CA GLU A 146 -1.59 3.51 25.39
C GLU A 146 -1.71 3.42 23.87
N VAL A 147 -0.65 2.95 23.23
CA VAL A 147 -0.67 2.53 21.83
C VAL A 147 -0.75 1.01 21.77
N VAL A 148 -1.70 0.49 21.02
CA VAL A 148 -1.93 -0.96 20.85
C VAL A 148 -1.69 -1.40 19.42
N SER A 149 -1.80 -2.71 19.16
CA SER A 149 -1.66 -3.28 17.82
C SER A 149 -2.58 -2.59 16.81
N HIS A 150 -2.05 -2.39 15.60
CA HIS A 150 -2.66 -1.68 14.47
C HIS A 150 -2.75 -0.14 14.60
N GLN A 151 -2.07 0.45 15.58
CA GLN A 151 -1.97 1.90 15.75
C GLN A 151 -0.56 2.42 15.43
N PHE A 152 -0.49 3.65 14.96
CA PHE A 152 0.78 4.28 14.62
C PHE A 152 1.50 4.84 15.85
N VAL A 153 2.80 5.08 15.72
CA VAL A 153 3.62 5.87 16.64
C VAL A 153 4.41 6.89 15.81
N GLY A 154 4.41 8.13 16.26
CA GLY A 154 5.09 9.25 15.58
C GLY A 154 4.28 9.89 14.45
N GLU A 155 3.03 9.48 14.24
CA GLU A 155 2.15 9.99 13.20
C GLU A 155 1.86 11.48 13.34
N MET A 156 1.69 11.98 14.58
CA MET A 156 1.43 13.42 14.81
C MET A 156 2.62 14.25 14.36
N GLY A 157 3.82 13.97 14.89
CA GLY A 157 5.03 14.70 14.51
C GLY A 157 5.38 14.54 13.02
N PHE A 158 5.09 13.38 12.42
CA PHE A 158 5.25 13.19 10.98
C PHE A 158 4.28 14.05 10.15
N LEU A 159 3.00 14.10 10.52
CA LEU A 159 1.97 14.87 9.79
C LEU A 159 2.13 16.38 9.97
N THR A 160 2.50 16.84 11.17
CA THR A 160 2.62 18.27 11.48
C THR A 160 4.02 18.81 11.26
N GLU A 161 4.99 17.96 10.91
CA GLU A 161 6.43 18.29 10.84
C GLU A 161 6.97 18.91 12.13
N GLN A 162 6.45 18.48 13.29
CA GLN A 162 6.88 18.92 14.62
C GLN A 162 7.67 17.84 15.35
N LEU A 163 8.29 18.22 16.47
CA LEU A 163 8.94 17.28 17.38
C LEU A 163 7.90 16.30 17.95
N ALA A 164 8.39 15.14 18.37
CA ALA A 164 7.57 14.12 19.03
C ALA A 164 6.88 14.69 20.27
N SER A 165 5.54 14.67 20.29
CA SER A 165 4.73 15.21 21.39
C SER A 165 4.75 14.37 22.67
N ALA A 166 5.19 13.11 22.57
CA ALA A 166 5.21 12.18 23.67
C ALA A 166 6.35 11.17 23.54
N ARG A 167 6.75 10.60 24.67
CA ARG A 167 7.62 9.44 24.74
C ARG A 167 6.77 8.17 24.64
N VAL A 168 7.24 7.18 23.89
CA VAL A 168 6.57 5.87 23.80
C VAL A 168 7.50 4.77 24.25
N VAL A 169 7.05 3.99 25.24
CA VAL A 169 7.81 2.88 25.82
C VAL A 169 6.99 1.60 25.72
N THR A 170 7.57 0.53 25.21
CA THR A 170 6.88 -0.77 25.11
C THR A 170 6.50 -1.29 26.49
N SER A 171 5.27 -1.79 26.62
CA SER A 171 4.77 -2.39 27.88
C SER A 171 4.81 -3.92 27.87
N ILE A 172 5.00 -4.53 26.69
CA ILE A 172 5.28 -5.96 26.49
C ILE A 172 6.23 -6.11 25.28
N PRO A 173 6.83 -7.29 25.04
CA PRO A 173 7.54 -7.54 23.78
C PRO A 173 6.67 -7.18 22.57
N THR A 174 7.20 -6.33 21.70
CA THR A 174 6.43 -5.66 20.65
C THR A 174 7.12 -5.81 19.30
N GLU A 175 6.36 -6.23 18.30
CA GLU A 175 6.77 -6.30 16.90
C GLU A 175 6.09 -5.17 16.12
N TYR A 176 6.86 -4.47 15.30
CA TYR A 176 6.39 -3.27 14.62
C TYR A 176 7.09 -3.06 13.28
N LEU A 177 6.39 -2.37 12.39
CA LEU A 177 6.97 -1.82 11.17
C LEU A 177 7.52 -0.42 11.47
N SER A 178 8.71 -0.14 10.94
CA SER A 178 9.39 1.15 11.06
C SER A 178 9.67 1.70 9.67
N TRP A 179 9.22 2.91 9.39
CA TRP A 179 9.50 3.63 8.15
C TRP A 179 10.36 4.86 8.43
N PRO A 180 11.64 4.86 8.03
CA PRO A 180 12.46 6.07 8.06
C PRO A 180 11.79 7.22 7.30
N VAL A 181 11.76 8.41 7.92
CA VAL A 181 11.04 9.58 7.38
C VAL A 181 11.61 10.04 6.04
N ASP A 182 12.92 9.96 5.84
CA ASP A 182 13.60 10.25 4.58
C ASP A 182 13.11 9.34 3.44
N LYS A 183 13.04 8.02 3.67
CA LYS A 183 12.52 7.06 2.69
C LYS A 183 11.05 7.31 2.36
N LEU A 184 10.23 7.64 3.37
CA LEU A 184 8.83 8.01 3.16
C LEU A 184 8.70 9.26 2.30
N ARG A 185 9.49 10.31 2.58
CA ARG A 185 9.48 11.55 1.80
C ARG A 185 9.80 11.30 0.32
N VAL A 186 10.83 10.50 0.03
CA VAL A 186 11.18 10.12 -1.35
C VAL A 186 10.05 9.33 -2.02
N LEU A 187 9.46 8.35 -1.32
CA LEU A 187 8.34 7.57 -1.86
C LEU A 187 7.12 8.45 -2.16
N PHE A 188 6.78 9.36 -1.26
CA PHE A 188 5.63 10.24 -1.39
C PHE A 188 5.82 11.32 -2.45
N HIS A 189 7.02 11.85 -2.61
CA HIS A 189 7.37 12.71 -3.74
C HIS A 189 7.15 12.00 -5.09
N ASN A 190 7.57 10.73 -5.19
CA ASN A 190 7.42 9.93 -6.42
C ASN A 190 6.01 9.35 -6.60
N SER A 191 5.12 9.46 -5.61
CA SER A 191 3.76 8.92 -5.65
C SER A 191 2.78 9.79 -4.84
N PRO A 192 2.39 10.98 -5.35
CA PRO A 192 1.52 11.91 -4.62
C PRO A 192 0.14 11.33 -4.25
N GLN A 193 -0.43 10.47 -5.11
CA GLN A 193 -1.70 9.79 -4.80
C GLN A 193 -1.57 8.83 -3.61
N LEU A 194 -0.42 8.16 -3.48
CA LEU A 194 -0.15 7.31 -2.32
C LEU A 194 -0.03 8.17 -1.06
N HIS A 195 0.67 9.31 -1.15
CA HIS A 195 0.81 10.24 -0.04
C HIS A 195 -0.54 10.68 0.53
N MET A 196 -1.46 11.14 -0.34
CA MET A 196 -2.80 11.57 0.08
C MET A 196 -3.57 10.46 0.81
N LYS A 197 -3.50 9.22 0.31
CA LYS A 197 -4.18 8.08 0.94
C LYS A 197 -3.56 7.76 2.30
N VAL A 198 -2.23 7.77 2.41
CA VAL A 198 -1.55 7.51 3.68
C VAL A 198 -1.84 8.61 4.70
N GLN A 199 -1.84 9.88 4.29
CA GLN A 199 -2.28 10.98 5.16
C GLN A 199 -3.69 10.78 5.69
N GLY A 200 -4.62 10.30 4.85
CA GLY A 200 -5.97 9.94 5.29
C GLY A 200 -6.00 8.81 6.32
N ILE A 201 -5.17 7.79 6.15
CA ILE A 201 -5.03 6.67 7.12
C ILE A 201 -4.47 7.17 8.45
N LEU A 202 -3.40 7.97 8.42
CA LEU A 202 -2.79 8.53 9.62
C LEU A 202 -3.72 9.51 10.34
N GLY A 203 -4.43 10.36 9.59
CA GLY A 203 -5.42 11.27 10.15
C GLY A 203 -6.56 10.54 10.86
N ALA A 204 -7.05 9.43 10.30
CA ALA A 204 -8.06 8.60 10.96
C ALA A 204 -7.54 8.00 12.28
N ASP A 205 -6.29 7.52 12.32
CA ASP A 205 -5.67 6.99 13.55
C ASP A 205 -5.53 8.06 14.64
N VAL A 206 -5.07 9.27 14.28
CA VAL A 206 -4.99 10.41 15.20
C VAL A 206 -6.37 10.76 15.77
N VAL A 207 -7.40 10.85 14.93
CA VAL A 207 -8.76 11.17 15.37
C VAL A 207 -9.30 10.09 16.33
N ASP A 208 -9.05 8.81 16.03
CA ASP A 208 -9.48 7.71 16.90
C ASP A 208 -8.77 7.73 18.26
N LYS A 209 -7.49 8.11 18.31
CA LYS A 209 -6.75 8.31 19.56
C LYS A 209 -7.28 9.50 20.36
N LEU A 210 -7.47 10.66 19.72
CA LEU A 210 -8.01 11.85 20.37
C LEU A 210 -9.42 11.62 20.92
N ARG A 211 -10.26 10.86 20.21
CA ARG A 211 -11.60 10.50 20.71
C ARG A 211 -11.50 9.66 21.97
N LYS A 212 -10.60 8.68 22.03
CA LYS A 212 -10.41 7.83 23.21
C LYS A 212 -9.90 8.65 24.41
N GLU A 213 -8.94 9.55 24.19
CA GLU A 213 -8.44 10.47 25.23
C GLU A 213 -9.52 11.46 25.71
N GLY A 214 -10.26 12.07 24.78
CA GLY A 214 -11.36 12.98 25.10
C GLY A 214 -12.52 12.28 25.83
N LEU A 215 -12.81 11.02 25.51
CA LEU A 215 -13.77 10.21 26.26
C LEU A 215 -13.30 9.90 27.69
N ILE A 216 -11.99 9.70 27.90
CA ILE A 216 -11.40 9.53 29.24
C ILE A 216 -11.49 10.85 30.03
N ALA A 217 -11.18 11.99 29.40
CA ALA A 217 -11.27 13.32 30.02
C ALA A 217 -12.71 13.80 30.26
N ALA A 218 -13.70 13.30 29.51
CA ALA A 218 -15.12 13.65 29.66
C ALA A 218 -15.88 12.77 30.68
N HIS A 219 -15.29 11.67 31.18
CA HIS A 219 -15.86 10.81 32.22
C HIS A 219 -15.29 10.90 33.66
N PRO A 220 -14.61 11.97 34.12
CA PRO A 220 -14.21 12.08 35.53
C PRO A 220 -15.39 12.32 36.49
N SER A 221 -16.58 12.62 35.98
CA SER A 221 -17.72 13.17 36.73
C SER A 221 -18.75 12.14 37.25
N LYS A 222 -18.61 10.84 36.99
CA LYS A 222 -19.50 9.82 37.63
C LYS A 222 -18.97 9.21 38.92
N VAL A 223 -17.70 9.44 39.27
CA VAL A 223 -17.11 8.93 40.53
C VAL A 223 -17.28 9.94 41.67
N MET A 224 -17.43 11.24 41.39
CA MET A 224 -17.71 12.24 42.43
C MET A 224 -19.20 12.39 42.81
N GLU A 225 -20.14 12.09 41.91
CA GLU A 225 -21.57 12.11 42.25
C GLU A 225 -21.97 11.00 43.25
N THR A 226 -21.26 9.87 43.26
CA THR A 226 -21.50 8.77 44.22
C THR A 226 -20.90 9.03 45.60
N TYR A 227 -19.93 9.94 45.73
CA TYR A 227 -19.42 10.38 47.05
C TYR A 227 -20.27 11.52 47.65
N GLN A 228 -20.84 12.41 46.84
CA GLN A 228 -21.76 13.45 47.35
C GLN A 228 -23.16 12.91 47.70
N LYS A 229 -23.64 11.84 47.05
CA LYS A 229 -24.94 11.22 47.40
C LYS A 229 -24.92 10.25 48.59
N ARG A 230 -23.75 9.88 49.13
CA ARG A 230 -23.65 9.03 50.34
C ARG A 230 -23.22 9.77 51.61
N GLY A 231 -22.85 11.05 51.53
CA GLY A 231 -22.46 11.87 52.69
C GLY A 231 -23.53 12.81 53.24
N GLY A 232 -24.75 12.79 52.70
CA GLY A 232 -25.81 13.79 53.00
C GLY A 232 -27.14 13.20 53.46
N ARG A 233 -27.13 12.15 54.29
CA ARG A 233 -28.35 11.68 54.98
C ARG A 233 -28.02 11.31 56.43
N GLY A 234 -27.60 12.33 57.16
CA GLY A 234 -27.57 12.36 58.62
C GLY A 234 -28.01 13.76 59.01
N ASP A 235 -29.31 13.89 59.21
CA ASP A 235 -30.01 14.79 60.14
C ASP A 235 -31.52 14.49 60.03
#